data_AF-A0AAT9WFH5-F1
#
_entry.id   AF-A0AAT9WFH5-F1
#
_cell.length_a   1.000
_cell.length_b   1.000
_cell.length_c   1.000
_cell.angle_alpha   90.00
_cell.angle_beta   90.00
_cell.angle_gamma   90.00
#
_symmetry.space_group_name_H-M   'P 1'
#
loop_
_entity.id
_entity.type
_entity.pdbx_description
1 polymer ?
#
loop_
_entity_poly.entity_id
_entity_poly.type
_entity_poly.pdbx_seq_one_letter_code
_entity_poly.pdbx_strand_id
1 'polypeptide(L)'
;MRILSALGALATGFVIAGCASNGLVVETVVEYGPIGSRLPNSHADGDGFIAALTPPDGNDEWRVLARWKDPDVWDTDFLDQKTWDESNFDQPGAAISFFSGHGLTGPYGESPPHRCSHSSECKTPPPQAGPRGICKAAGTPGHAVGDTSQCVYYNDRSLVTFSSKDQFGHVANYSGGRAKWGESKNSGPWAGAGTDGGTNLVVLDSSWGVLASFWYEQTHAAMAGVHFLATTLPVTGDYLNDPQRGAAFGKRWAQDSGSSVSQSWLVAMNAIPGGGFDMSGCHFVIAYDESSERALKHLDEDWSELKNDGWDAKGNAVYWARWLCNWTSQITDDTIFELK
;
A
#
# COMPACT_ATOMS: atom_id res chain seq x y z
N MET A 1 -64.26 -12.03 11.09
CA MET A 1 -62.94 -12.28 11.70
C MET A 1 -62.26 -13.37 10.86
N ARG A 2 -61.41 -12.96 9.91
CA ARG A 2 -60.70 -13.88 8.99
C ARG A 2 -59.25 -13.98 9.46
N ILE A 3 -58.81 -15.19 9.75
CA ILE A 3 -57.42 -15.54 10.04
C ILE A 3 -56.73 -15.69 8.69
N LEU A 4 -55.67 -14.91 8.45
CA LEU A 4 -54.78 -15.03 7.30
C LEU A 4 -53.44 -15.55 7.80
N SER A 5 -53.16 -16.80 7.43
CA SER A 5 -51.90 -17.50 7.66
C SER A 5 -50.84 -16.96 6.70
N ALA A 6 -49.74 -16.40 7.21
CA ALA A 6 -48.57 -16.08 6.41
C ALA A 6 -47.62 -17.28 6.40
N LEU A 7 -47.46 -17.91 5.24
CA LEU A 7 -46.34 -18.81 4.98
C LEU A 7 -45.05 -18.00 4.95
N GLY A 8 -44.15 -18.26 5.89
CA GLY A 8 -42.77 -17.79 5.82
C GLY A 8 -42.02 -18.57 4.74
N ALA A 9 -41.62 -17.88 3.68
CA ALA A 9 -40.64 -18.41 2.73
C ALA A 9 -39.26 -18.34 3.40
N LEU A 10 -38.69 -19.50 3.72
CA LEU A 10 -37.26 -19.64 3.96
C LEU A 10 -36.54 -19.31 2.65
N ALA A 11 -35.99 -18.09 2.56
CA ALA A 11 -34.96 -17.79 1.58
C ALA A 11 -33.67 -18.47 2.05
N THR A 12 -33.44 -19.71 1.64
CA THR A 12 -32.10 -20.29 1.62
C THR A 12 -31.24 -19.45 0.69
N GLY A 13 -30.45 -18.56 1.27
CA GLY A 13 -29.41 -17.82 0.55
C GLY A 13 -28.44 -18.82 -0.07
N PHE A 14 -28.42 -18.85 -1.40
CA PHE A 14 -27.30 -19.44 -2.13
C PHE A 14 -26.07 -18.60 -1.81
N VAL A 15 -25.18 -19.12 -0.97
CA VAL A 15 -23.79 -18.67 -0.97
C VAL A 15 -23.24 -19.15 -2.30
N ILE A 16 -23.20 -18.27 -3.29
CA ILE A 16 -22.33 -18.46 -4.45
C ILE A 16 -20.96 -18.63 -3.82
N ALA A 17 -20.33 -19.80 -3.99
CA ALA A 17 -18.93 -19.97 -3.63
C ALA A 17 -18.15 -18.94 -4.45
N GLY A 18 -17.90 -17.78 -3.85
CA GLY A 18 -17.06 -16.74 -4.44
C GLY A 18 -15.70 -17.35 -4.72
N CYS A 19 -15.09 -16.98 -5.84
CA CYS A 19 -13.67 -17.19 -6.00
C CYS A 19 -12.99 -16.60 -4.75
N ALA A 20 -12.14 -17.41 -4.12
CA ALA A 20 -11.44 -17.01 -2.92
C ALA A 20 -9.94 -17.06 -3.20
N SER A 21 -9.28 -15.92 -3.10
CA SER A 21 -7.84 -15.81 -3.14
C SER A 21 -7.26 -16.00 -1.75
N ASN A 22 -6.16 -16.75 -1.67
CA ASN A 22 -5.48 -17.01 -0.41
C ASN A 22 -3.95 -17.13 -0.57
N GLY A 23 -3.49 -16.73 -1.76
CA GLY A 23 -2.09 -16.71 -2.11
C GLY A 23 -1.36 -15.52 -1.50
N LEU A 24 -0.09 -15.75 -1.18
CA LEU A 24 0.86 -14.73 -0.81
C LEU A 24 1.88 -14.59 -1.94
N VAL A 25 2.11 -13.36 -2.37
CA VAL A 25 3.18 -12.98 -3.29
C VAL A 25 4.12 -12.05 -2.54
N VAL A 26 5.39 -12.42 -2.42
CA VAL A 26 6.32 -11.68 -1.56
C VAL A 26 7.60 -11.35 -2.30
N GLU A 27 7.89 -10.06 -2.42
CA GLU A 27 9.09 -9.53 -3.06
C GLU A 27 9.91 -8.72 -2.09
N THR A 28 11.20 -9.05 -1.97
CA THR A 28 12.08 -8.42 -0.99
C THR A 28 13.43 -8.11 -1.60
N VAL A 29 13.92 -6.88 -1.41
CA VAL A 29 15.15 -6.37 -2.02
C VAL A 29 16.10 -5.86 -0.93
N VAL A 30 17.27 -6.49 -0.83
CA VAL A 30 18.35 -6.12 0.10
C VAL A 30 19.48 -5.38 -0.64
N GLU A 31 19.84 -5.86 -1.83
CA GLU A 31 20.93 -5.36 -2.64
C GLU A 31 20.42 -4.37 -3.68
N TYR A 32 21.14 -3.26 -3.85
CA TYR A 32 20.81 -2.23 -4.84
C TYR A 32 22.04 -1.85 -5.68
N GLY A 33 23.14 -2.59 -5.55
CA GLY A 33 24.38 -2.32 -6.26
C GLY A 33 24.79 -0.83 -6.20
N PRO A 34 25.05 -0.18 -7.34
CA PRO A 34 25.47 1.22 -7.38
C PRO A 34 24.33 2.25 -7.28
N ILE A 35 23.06 1.81 -7.35
CA ILE A 35 21.90 2.72 -7.43
C ILE A 35 21.28 3.05 -6.07
N GLY A 36 21.65 2.35 -4.99
CA GLY A 36 21.08 2.57 -3.67
C GLY A 36 21.89 1.97 -2.54
N SER A 37 21.55 2.37 -1.31
CA SER A 37 22.04 1.74 -0.09
C SER A 37 21.42 0.35 0.10
N ARG A 38 22.10 -0.53 0.83
CA ARG A 38 21.55 -1.86 1.18
C ARG A 38 20.45 -1.75 2.23
N LEU A 39 19.43 -2.60 2.14
CA LEU A 39 18.39 -2.79 3.18
C LEU A 39 18.51 -4.18 3.80
N PRO A 40 19.46 -4.41 4.72
CA PRO A 40 19.86 -5.75 5.18
C PRO A 40 18.74 -6.60 5.80
N ASN A 41 17.65 -5.97 6.23
CA ASN A 41 16.56 -6.62 6.94
C ASN A 41 15.36 -6.96 6.05
N SER A 42 15.30 -6.48 4.79
CA SER A 42 14.16 -6.69 3.88
C SER A 42 13.84 -8.18 3.64
N HIS A 43 14.87 -9.02 3.45
CA HIS A 43 14.67 -10.46 3.31
C HIS A 43 14.06 -11.12 4.56
N ALA A 44 14.46 -10.68 5.75
CA ALA A 44 13.96 -11.22 7.02
C ALA A 44 12.53 -10.75 7.30
N ASP A 45 12.23 -9.52 6.89
CA ASP A 45 10.92 -8.89 6.98
C ASP A 45 9.85 -9.68 6.20
N GLY A 46 10.08 -9.92 4.90
CA GLY A 46 9.16 -10.74 4.09
C GLY A 46 9.10 -12.21 4.51
N ASP A 47 10.21 -12.79 4.97
CA ASP A 47 10.21 -14.17 5.52
C ASP A 47 9.40 -14.26 6.81
N GLY A 48 9.49 -13.23 7.65
CA GLY A 48 8.69 -13.10 8.86
C GLY A 48 7.20 -13.01 8.56
N PHE A 49 6.82 -12.25 7.52
CA PHE A 49 5.44 -12.15 7.05
C PHE A 49 4.88 -13.52 6.64
N ILE A 50 5.60 -14.24 5.78
CA ILE A 50 5.22 -15.59 5.33
C ILE A 50 5.08 -16.52 6.53
N ALA A 51 6.11 -16.61 7.38
CA ALA A 51 6.12 -17.54 8.50
C ALA A 51 4.98 -17.31 9.50
N ALA A 52 4.50 -16.06 9.62
CA ALA A 52 3.39 -15.71 10.50
C ALA A 52 2.01 -16.09 9.93
N LEU A 53 1.84 -16.04 8.60
CA LEU A 53 0.59 -16.41 7.93
C LEU A 53 0.51 -17.90 7.56
N THR A 54 1.65 -18.58 7.42
CA THR A 54 1.72 -20.01 7.10
C THR A 54 2.39 -20.81 8.23
N PRO A 55 1.81 -20.83 9.44
CA PRO A 55 2.44 -21.48 10.58
C PRO A 55 2.50 -23.01 10.38
N PRO A 56 3.59 -23.69 10.83
CA PRO A 56 3.81 -25.11 10.55
C PRO A 56 2.77 -26.08 11.15
N ASP A 57 1.99 -25.63 12.12
CA ASP A 57 1.01 -26.43 12.87
C ASP A 57 -0.39 -26.47 12.22
N GLY A 58 -0.52 -25.98 10.99
CA GLY A 58 -1.52 -26.49 10.05
C GLY A 58 -2.78 -25.66 9.93
N ASN A 59 -2.65 -24.47 9.34
CA ASN A 59 -3.78 -23.87 8.64
C ASN A 59 -3.41 -23.68 7.17
N ASP A 60 -3.99 -24.52 6.29
CA ASP A 60 -3.86 -24.41 4.82
C ASP A 60 -4.60 -23.17 4.26
N GLU A 61 -5.05 -22.28 5.15
CA GLU A 61 -5.75 -21.06 4.82
C GLU A 61 -4.92 -20.12 3.97
N TRP A 62 -3.63 -19.96 4.25
CA TRP A 62 -2.72 -19.14 3.44
C TRP A 62 -1.66 -20.03 2.79
N ARG A 63 -1.28 -19.67 1.56
CA ARG A 63 -0.21 -20.36 0.84
C ARG A 63 0.68 -19.38 0.10
N VAL A 64 1.97 -19.66 0.03
CA VAL A 64 2.90 -18.89 -0.79
C VAL A 64 2.70 -19.29 -2.26
N LEU A 65 2.32 -18.35 -3.11
CA LEU A 65 2.30 -18.54 -4.56
C LEU A 65 3.66 -18.24 -5.15
N ALA A 66 4.25 -17.13 -4.72
CA ALA A 66 5.58 -16.73 -5.13
C ALA A 66 6.34 -16.00 -4.03
N ARG A 67 7.66 -16.15 -4.08
CA ARG A 67 8.59 -15.47 -3.19
C ARG A 67 9.86 -15.17 -3.97
N TRP A 68 10.08 -13.90 -4.26
CA TRP A 68 11.27 -13.43 -4.97
C TRP A 68 12.15 -12.58 -4.07
N LYS A 69 13.45 -12.71 -4.33
CA LYS A 69 14.55 -12.09 -3.60
C LYS A 69 15.61 -11.68 -4.59
N ASP A 70 16.57 -10.87 -4.19
CA ASP A 70 17.71 -10.51 -5.04
C ASP A 70 18.37 -11.75 -5.68
N PRO A 71 18.67 -11.75 -7.00
CA PRO A 71 18.45 -10.73 -8.02
C PRO A 71 17.23 -11.03 -8.92
N ASP A 72 16.14 -11.52 -8.34
CA ASP A 72 14.95 -11.99 -9.05
C ASP A 72 13.69 -11.15 -8.76
N VAL A 73 13.86 -9.93 -8.23
CA VAL A 73 12.78 -8.95 -8.09
C VAL A 73 12.88 -7.99 -9.28
N TRP A 74 12.04 -8.17 -10.29
CA TRP A 74 12.13 -7.46 -11.56
C TRP A 74 11.21 -6.23 -11.54
N ASP A 75 11.63 -5.15 -12.21
CA ASP A 75 10.77 -3.96 -12.36
C ASP A 75 9.45 -4.26 -13.08
N THR A 76 9.43 -5.29 -13.93
CA THR A 76 8.25 -5.77 -14.65
C THR A 76 7.24 -6.47 -13.77
N ASP A 77 7.64 -6.97 -12.59
CA ASP A 77 6.77 -7.76 -11.73
C ASP A 77 5.60 -6.91 -11.20
N PHE A 78 5.77 -5.59 -11.17
CA PHE A 78 4.81 -4.63 -10.65
C PHE A 78 3.95 -3.94 -11.71
N LEU A 79 4.20 -4.20 -13.01
CA LEU A 79 3.60 -3.47 -14.12
C LEU A 79 2.64 -4.36 -14.89
N ASP A 80 1.44 -3.84 -15.17
CA ASP A 80 0.45 -4.51 -15.99
C ASP A 80 0.88 -4.48 -17.46
N GLN A 81 1.04 -5.69 -17.99
CA GLN A 81 0.93 -5.97 -19.41
C GLN A 81 0.22 -7.32 -19.56
N LYS A 82 -0.69 -7.41 -20.51
CA LYS A 82 -1.52 -8.57 -20.93
C LYS A 82 -0.87 -9.98 -20.99
N THR A 83 0.43 -10.13 -20.77
CA THR A 83 1.14 -11.43 -20.73
C THR A 83 2.08 -11.57 -19.54
N TRP A 84 2.09 -10.62 -18.61
CA TRP A 84 3.03 -10.54 -17.49
C TRP A 84 2.36 -10.96 -16.18
N ASP A 85 1.05 -10.79 -16.04
CA ASP A 85 0.38 -10.94 -14.75
C ASP A 85 0.27 -12.40 -14.26
N GLU A 86 0.42 -13.40 -15.15
CA GLU A 86 0.29 -14.82 -14.79
C GLU A 86 1.35 -15.31 -13.78
N SER A 87 2.43 -14.56 -13.54
CA SER A 87 3.52 -14.96 -12.64
C SER A 87 4.18 -13.80 -11.88
N ASN A 88 3.46 -12.70 -11.67
CA ASN A 88 4.04 -11.44 -11.19
C ASN A 88 3.45 -11.01 -9.83
N PHE A 89 3.73 -9.77 -9.41
CA PHE A 89 3.27 -9.21 -8.14
C PHE A 89 1.75 -9.27 -7.98
N ASP A 90 0.99 -9.16 -9.07
CA ASP A 90 -0.48 -9.21 -9.07
C ASP A 90 -1.08 -10.54 -9.58
N GLN A 91 -0.39 -11.67 -9.44
CA GLN A 91 -0.86 -12.91 -10.07
C GLN A 91 -2.23 -13.43 -9.57
N PRO A 92 -3.02 -14.12 -10.41
CA PRO A 92 -4.31 -14.68 -10.03
C PRO A 92 -4.27 -15.58 -8.79
N GLY A 93 -5.24 -15.40 -7.89
CA GLY A 93 -5.37 -16.18 -6.65
C GLY A 93 -4.51 -15.67 -5.50
N ALA A 94 -3.74 -14.60 -5.70
CA ALA A 94 -3.08 -13.85 -4.64
C ALA A 94 -4.13 -13.07 -3.84
N ALA A 95 -4.15 -13.22 -2.52
CA ALA A 95 -4.91 -12.32 -1.66
C ALA A 95 -4.03 -11.18 -1.13
N ILE A 96 -2.72 -11.43 -0.95
CA ILE A 96 -1.80 -10.40 -0.49
C ILE A 96 -0.53 -10.41 -1.33
N SER A 97 -0.17 -9.24 -1.86
CA SER A 97 1.13 -8.98 -2.47
C SER A 97 1.91 -8.03 -1.60
N PHE A 98 3.07 -8.48 -1.13
CA PHE A 98 3.90 -7.79 -0.14
C PHE A 98 5.26 -7.47 -0.74
N PHE A 99 5.61 -6.19 -0.75
CA PHE A 99 6.92 -5.70 -1.12
C PHE A 99 7.64 -5.09 0.08
N SER A 100 8.91 -5.46 0.28
CA SER A 100 9.82 -4.79 1.22
C SER A 100 11.07 -4.30 0.49
N GLY A 101 11.32 -3.00 0.49
CA GLY A 101 12.46 -2.44 -0.26
C GLY A 101 12.53 -0.91 -0.26
N HIS A 102 13.36 -0.35 -1.14
CA HIS A 102 13.47 1.09 -1.28
C HIS A 102 12.31 1.67 -2.10
N GLY A 103 11.79 2.81 -1.66
CA GLY A 103 10.99 3.71 -2.51
C GLY A 103 11.88 4.86 -3.00
N LEU A 104 11.65 5.37 -4.21
CA LEU A 104 12.40 6.52 -4.69
C LEU A 104 12.05 7.80 -3.92
N THR A 105 13.09 8.54 -3.56
CA THR A 105 13.04 9.86 -2.93
C THR A 105 12.63 10.93 -3.94
N GLY A 106 11.37 10.94 -4.36
CA GLY A 106 10.78 12.10 -5.03
C GLY A 106 10.80 13.32 -4.10
N PRO A 107 11.17 14.52 -4.56
CA PRO A 107 11.71 15.58 -3.72
C PRO A 107 10.69 16.14 -2.70
N TYR A 108 10.99 15.89 -1.42
CA TYR A 108 11.09 16.98 -0.43
C TYR A 108 12.26 17.93 -0.77
N GLY A 109 13.15 17.49 -1.66
CA GLY A 109 14.43 18.09 -2.00
C GLY A 109 14.39 19.17 -3.07
N GLU A 110 13.85 20.34 -2.74
CA GLU A 110 14.65 21.51 -3.08
C GLU A 110 15.85 21.53 -2.09
N SER A 111 17.07 21.60 -2.61
CA SER A 111 18.27 21.81 -1.81
C SER A 111 18.95 23.09 -2.29
N PRO A 112 18.87 24.21 -1.53
CA PRO A 112 18.22 24.33 -0.22
C PRO A 112 16.67 24.29 -0.32
N PRO A 113 15.95 23.92 0.75
CA PRO A 113 14.49 23.87 0.73
C PRO A 113 13.88 25.25 0.46
N HIS A 114 12.92 25.31 -0.45
CA HIS A 114 12.16 26.53 -0.71
C HIS A 114 11.12 26.73 0.37
N ARG A 115 11.39 27.67 1.26
CA ARG A 115 10.46 28.06 2.32
C ARG A 115 9.29 28.84 1.75
N CYS A 116 8.13 28.67 2.35
CA CYS A 116 6.91 29.33 1.91
C CYS A 116 6.02 29.69 3.10
N SER A 117 5.09 30.61 2.90
CA SER A 117 3.97 30.87 3.81
C SER A 117 2.62 30.43 3.23
N HIS A 118 2.50 30.39 1.89
CA HIS A 118 1.30 29.96 1.18
C HIS A 118 1.65 29.13 -0.06
N SER A 119 0.77 28.21 -0.47
CA SER A 119 0.97 27.38 -1.67
C SER A 119 1.14 28.18 -2.95
N SER A 120 0.65 29.44 -2.99
CA SER A 120 0.89 30.35 -4.12
C SER A 120 2.36 30.71 -4.32
N GLU A 121 3.24 30.48 -3.34
CA GLU A 121 4.69 30.73 -3.45
C GLU A 121 5.42 29.54 -4.11
N CYS A 122 4.78 28.37 -4.16
CA CYS A 122 5.34 27.12 -4.68
C CYS A 122 5.16 26.99 -6.19
N LYS A 123 5.83 27.90 -6.94
CA LYS A 123 5.72 28.02 -8.40
C LYS A 123 6.89 27.40 -9.19
N THR A 124 7.93 26.97 -8.50
CA THR A 124 9.20 26.55 -9.13
C THR A 124 9.50 25.12 -8.69
N PRO A 125 8.87 24.10 -9.30
CA PRO A 125 9.13 22.71 -8.94
C PRO A 125 10.59 22.34 -9.22
N PRO A 126 11.21 21.49 -8.38
CA PRO A 126 12.47 20.86 -8.70
C PRO A 126 12.32 19.97 -9.95
N PRO A 127 13.43 19.60 -10.63
CA PRO A 127 13.40 18.67 -11.75
C PRO A 127 12.61 17.40 -11.41
N GLN A 128 11.82 16.91 -12.36
CA GLN A 128 10.98 15.69 -12.25
C GLN A 128 9.78 15.80 -11.30
N ALA A 129 9.57 16.94 -10.63
CA ALA A 129 8.34 17.17 -9.88
C ALA A 129 7.24 17.79 -10.76
N GLY A 130 5.99 17.56 -10.37
CA GLY A 130 4.81 18.12 -11.00
C GLY A 130 4.68 19.63 -10.77
N PRO A 131 3.92 20.34 -11.62
CA PRO A 131 3.83 21.80 -11.58
C PRO A 131 3.04 22.36 -10.39
N ARG A 132 2.33 21.50 -9.65
CA ARG A 132 1.52 21.90 -8.50
C ARG A 132 2.33 21.69 -7.22
N GLY A 133 2.74 22.80 -6.63
CA GLY A 133 3.37 22.83 -5.31
C GLY A 133 2.38 23.23 -4.22
N ILE A 134 2.61 22.74 -3.01
CA ILE A 134 1.85 23.09 -1.81
C ILE A 134 2.81 23.53 -0.71
N CYS A 135 2.41 24.53 0.06
CA CYS A 135 3.20 24.99 1.18
C CYS A 135 2.84 24.20 2.42
N LYS A 136 3.81 23.49 2.99
CA LYS A 136 3.60 22.65 4.17
C LYS A 136 4.72 22.78 5.18
N ALA A 137 4.39 22.78 6.47
CA ALA A 137 5.37 22.63 7.53
C ALA A 137 6.27 21.42 7.21
N ALA A 138 7.59 21.61 7.26
CA ALA A 138 8.56 20.57 6.95
C ALA A 138 8.63 19.55 8.08
N GLY A 139 7.55 18.79 8.22
CA GLY A 139 7.53 17.46 8.79
C GLY A 139 8.07 17.22 10.21
N THR A 140 8.30 18.22 11.07
CA THR A 140 8.45 17.88 12.49
C THR A 140 7.08 17.80 13.17
N PRO A 141 6.77 16.70 13.86
CA PRO A 141 5.57 16.61 14.66
C PRO A 141 5.68 17.61 15.80
N GLY A 142 4.66 18.45 15.91
CA GLY A 142 4.68 19.65 16.73
C GLY A 142 5.56 20.69 16.09
N HIS A 143 5.05 21.91 15.98
CA HIS A 143 5.88 23.08 15.75
C HIS A 143 6.92 23.16 16.87
N ALA A 144 8.05 22.48 16.72
CA ALA A 144 9.25 22.86 17.42
C ALA A 144 9.44 24.34 17.09
N VAL A 145 9.65 25.17 18.10
CA VAL A 145 9.83 26.61 17.91
C VAL A 145 10.96 26.80 16.88
N GLY A 146 10.63 27.28 15.68
CA GLY A 146 11.57 27.48 14.57
C GLY A 146 11.34 26.64 13.31
N ASP A 147 10.35 25.75 13.29
CA ASP A 147 10.05 24.95 12.10
C ASP A 147 9.42 25.78 10.98
N THR A 148 9.90 25.64 9.75
CA THR A 148 9.49 26.49 8.61
C THR A 148 8.81 25.69 7.53
N SER A 149 7.64 26.14 7.08
CA SER A 149 6.96 25.55 5.91
C SER A 149 7.81 25.64 4.65
N GLN A 150 7.73 24.58 3.85
CA GLN A 150 8.46 24.37 2.62
C GLN A 150 7.50 23.96 1.50
N CYS A 151 7.89 24.27 0.27
CA CYS A 151 7.18 23.84 -0.92
C CYS A 151 7.41 22.35 -1.17
N VAL A 152 6.31 21.62 -1.23
CA VAL A 152 6.27 20.20 -1.56
C VAL A 152 5.54 20.05 -2.90
N TYR A 153 6.07 19.25 -3.81
CA TYR A 153 5.53 19.07 -5.14
C TYR A 153 5.17 17.61 -5.39
N TYR A 154 4.16 17.39 -6.25
CA TYR A 154 3.83 16.06 -6.71
C TYR A 154 5.05 15.41 -7.37
N ASN A 155 5.25 14.11 -7.14
CA ASN A 155 6.21 13.31 -7.88
C ASN A 155 5.69 11.87 -7.85
N ASP A 156 5.79 11.21 -9.00
CA ASP A 156 5.43 9.80 -9.13
C ASP A 156 6.21 8.96 -8.12
N ARG A 157 5.56 7.95 -7.54
CA ARG A 157 6.19 7.02 -6.62
C ARG A 157 6.58 5.77 -7.36
N SER A 158 7.75 5.27 -6.98
CA SER A 158 8.33 4.08 -7.56
C SER A 158 8.99 3.23 -6.50
N LEU A 159 9.00 1.92 -6.76
CA LEU A 159 9.77 0.94 -6.02
C LEU A 159 11.12 0.77 -6.72
N VAL A 160 12.18 0.60 -5.93
CA VAL A 160 13.48 0.22 -6.46
C VAL A 160 13.59 -1.30 -6.39
N THR A 161 13.85 -1.94 -7.51
CA THR A 161 13.97 -3.38 -7.63
C THR A 161 15.44 -3.79 -7.76
N PHE A 162 15.71 -5.09 -7.80
CA PHE A 162 17.05 -5.57 -8.11
C PHE A 162 16.96 -6.88 -8.86
N SER A 163 17.27 -6.79 -10.16
CA SER A 163 17.08 -7.89 -11.08
C SER A 163 18.31 -8.18 -11.91
N SER A 164 18.47 -9.44 -12.31
CA SER A 164 19.39 -9.81 -13.40
C SER A 164 18.86 -9.41 -14.79
N LYS A 165 17.57 -9.07 -14.88
CA LYS A 165 16.86 -8.64 -16.09
C LYS A 165 16.14 -7.32 -15.84
N ASP A 166 16.85 -6.24 -16.11
CA ASP A 166 16.36 -4.88 -15.97
C ASP A 166 15.71 -4.39 -17.28
N GLN A 167 14.53 -3.79 -17.19
CA GLN A 167 13.87 -3.16 -18.34
C GLN A 167 13.69 -1.65 -18.17
N PHE A 168 13.63 -1.16 -16.92
CA PHE A 168 13.25 0.20 -16.55
C PHE A 168 14.22 0.83 -15.56
N GLY A 169 15.48 0.37 -15.52
CA GLY A 169 16.53 0.94 -14.68
C GLY A 169 16.43 0.52 -13.22
N HIS A 170 15.87 -0.66 -12.94
CA HIS A 170 15.55 -1.20 -11.62
C HIS A 170 14.51 -0.36 -10.87
N VAL A 171 13.55 0.21 -11.60
CA VAL A 171 12.53 1.10 -11.05
C VAL A 171 11.16 0.71 -11.58
N ALA A 172 10.25 0.39 -10.67
CA ALA A 172 8.85 0.18 -10.96
C ALA A 172 8.03 1.40 -10.53
N ASN A 173 7.65 2.27 -11.48
CA ASN A 173 6.78 3.42 -11.23
C ASN A 173 5.31 2.97 -11.20
N TYR A 174 4.71 2.99 -10.01
CA TYR A 174 3.32 2.60 -9.83
C TYR A 174 2.35 3.80 -9.90
N SER A 175 2.82 5.03 -9.72
CA SER A 175 1.97 6.23 -9.91
C SER A 175 1.71 6.57 -11.38
N GLY A 176 2.64 6.23 -12.27
CA GLY A 176 2.62 6.57 -13.69
C GLY A 176 1.58 5.82 -14.52
N GLY A 177 0.76 4.97 -13.89
CA GLY A 177 -0.37 4.27 -14.52
C GLY A 177 -0.01 3.04 -15.34
N ARG A 178 1.23 2.55 -15.24
CA ARG A 178 1.64 1.24 -15.78
C ARG A 178 1.43 0.10 -14.81
N ALA A 179 1.44 0.36 -13.50
CA ALA A 179 0.91 -0.59 -12.53
C ALA A 179 -0.62 -0.55 -12.60
N LYS A 180 -1.22 -1.74 -12.58
CA LYS A 180 -2.62 -2.01 -12.32
C LYS A 180 -2.58 -3.25 -11.44
N TRP A 181 -3.18 -3.17 -10.26
CA TRP A 181 -3.19 -4.27 -9.31
C TRP A 181 -4.62 -4.63 -8.94
N GLY A 182 -4.87 -5.92 -8.84
CA GLY A 182 -6.15 -6.53 -8.53
C GLY A 182 -7.10 -6.58 -9.73
N GLU A 183 -6.62 -6.39 -10.96
CA GLU A 183 -7.48 -6.59 -12.12
C GLU A 183 -7.97 -8.04 -12.20
N SER A 184 -9.28 -8.20 -12.14
CA SER A 184 -9.91 -9.50 -12.09
C SER A 184 -11.20 -9.46 -12.90
N LYS A 185 -11.77 -10.64 -13.14
CA LYS A 185 -13.10 -10.73 -13.76
C LYS A 185 -14.20 -10.13 -12.88
N ASN A 186 -13.96 -9.99 -11.57
CA ASN A 186 -14.93 -9.46 -10.61
C ASN A 186 -14.89 -7.93 -10.55
N SER A 187 -13.70 -7.33 -10.66
CA SER A 187 -13.52 -5.87 -10.72
C SER A 187 -13.92 -5.29 -12.08
N GLY A 188 -13.71 -6.05 -13.17
CA GLY A 188 -14.06 -5.65 -14.53
C GLY A 188 -13.04 -4.68 -15.15
N PRO A 189 -13.18 -4.34 -16.45
CA PRO A 189 -12.19 -3.54 -17.14
C PRO A 189 -12.34 -2.05 -16.77
N TRP A 190 -11.59 -1.59 -15.79
CA TRP A 190 -11.49 -0.17 -15.44
C TRP A 190 -10.03 0.25 -15.31
N ALA A 191 -9.77 1.57 -15.38
CA ALA A 191 -8.42 2.13 -15.41
C ALA A 191 -7.46 1.61 -16.51
N GLY A 192 -8.01 0.98 -17.57
CA GLY A 192 -7.22 0.40 -18.68
C GLY A 192 -6.59 -0.95 -18.37
N ALA A 193 -6.91 -1.53 -17.20
CA ALA A 193 -6.35 -2.78 -16.73
C ALA A 193 -6.94 -4.00 -17.44
N GLY A 194 -6.18 -5.09 -17.41
CA GLY A 194 -6.60 -6.42 -17.87
C GLY A 194 -7.67 -7.06 -16.98
N THR A 195 -7.68 -8.39 -16.91
CA THR A 195 -8.52 -9.17 -15.95
C THR A 195 -7.79 -10.45 -15.49
N ASP A 196 -6.47 -10.40 -15.61
CA ASP A 196 -5.51 -11.50 -15.54
C ASP A 196 -4.60 -11.41 -14.32
N GLY A 197 -4.86 -10.46 -13.42
CA GLY A 197 -4.31 -10.40 -12.09
C GLY A 197 -5.28 -10.91 -11.02
N GLY A 198 -5.21 -10.35 -9.81
CA GLY A 198 -6.21 -10.65 -8.77
C GLY A 198 -5.80 -10.47 -7.32
N THR A 199 -4.81 -9.64 -7.01
CA THR A 199 -4.46 -9.30 -5.62
C THR A 199 -5.53 -8.45 -4.95
N ASN A 200 -5.93 -8.86 -3.74
CA ASN A 200 -6.90 -8.13 -2.93
C ASN A 200 -6.23 -7.05 -2.05
N LEU A 201 -5.05 -7.34 -1.48
CA LEU A 201 -4.25 -6.39 -0.69
C LEU A 201 -2.85 -6.23 -1.25
N VAL A 202 -2.48 -4.98 -1.54
CA VAL A 202 -1.09 -4.60 -1.80
C VAL A 202 -0.45 -3.99 -0.55
N VAL A 203 0.65 -4.56 -0.09
CA VAL A 203 1.50 -4.00 0.97
C VAL A 203 2.81 -3.52 0.38
N LEU A 204 3.09 -2.23 0.50
CA LEU A 204 4.36 -1.63 0.13
C LEU A 204 5.06 -1.15 1.41
N ASP A 205 5.84 -2.02 2.06
CA ASP A 205 6.76 -1.63 3.14
C ASP A 205 8.03 -1.04 2.52
N SER A 206 7.88 0.18 1.99
CA SER A 206 8.95 0.90 1.36
C SER A 206 9.30 2.18 2.09
N SER A 207 10.53 2.63 1.92
CA SER A 207 11.05 3.80 2.60
C SER A 207 10.34 5.12 2.22
N TRP A 208 9.79 5.16 1.01
CA TRP A 208 9.09 6.31 0.44
C TRP A 208 7.86 5.83 -0.34
N GLY A 209 6.90 5.25 0.40
CA GLY A 209 5.62 4.81 -0.14
C GLY A 209 4.89 5.96 -0.79
N VAL A 210 4.16 6.75 -0.02
CA VAL A 210 3.41 7.91 -0.54
C VAL A 210 3.85 9.23 0.10
N LEU A 211 3.43 10.33 -0.50
CA LEU A 211 3.66 11.68 -0.02
C LEU A 211 2.37 12.29 0.51
N ALA A 212 2.46 12.97 1.65
CA ALA A 212 1.30 13.61 2.26
C ALA A 212 0.72 14.67 1.32
N SER A 213 -0.61 14.71 1.18
CA SER A 213 -1.39 15.43 0.16
C SER A 213 -1.36 14.90 -1.27
N PHE A 214 -0.41 14.07 -1.67
CA PHE A 214 -0.36 13.55 -3.04
C PHE A 214 -0.63 12.05 -3.13
N TRP A 215 -0.92 11.40 -1.99
CA TRP A 215 -1.17 9.97 -1.93
C TRP A 215 -2.33 9.54 -2.84
N TYR A 216 -3.34 10.38 -3.05
CA TYR A 216 -4.44 10.07 -3.97
C TYR A 216 -3.90 9.95 -5.39
N GLU A 217 -3.27 11.01 -5.90
CA GLU A 217 -2.71 11.02 -7.24
C GLU A 217 -1.63 9.95 -7.45
N GLN A 218 -0.88 9.62 -6.40
CA GLN A 218 0.21 8.63 -6.45
C GLN A 218 -0.26 7.18 -6.42
N THR A 219 -1.42 6.89 -5.88
CA THR A 219 -1.93 5.51 -5.72
C THR A 219 -3.06 5.19 -6.69
N HIS A 220 -3.89 6.18 -7.04
CA HIS A 220 -5.11 5.99 -7.83
C HIS A 220 -4.88 5.21 -9.13
N ALA A 221 -3.74 5.43 -9.81
CA ALA A 221 -3.46 4.78 -11.07
C ALA A 221 -3.10 3.29 -10.95
N ALA A 222 -2.56 2.86 -9.80
CA ALA A 222 -2.14 1.49 -9.53
C ALA A 222 -3.28 0.59 -9.04
N MET A 223 -4.34 1.17 -8.50
CA MET A 223 -5.48 0.42 -7.95
C MET A 223 -6.42 0.06 -9.10
N ALA A 224 -6.56 -1.22 -9.45
CA ALA A 224 -7.41 -1.71 -10.56
C ALA A 224 -8.38 -2.85 -10.16
N GLY A 225 -8.45 -3.15 -8.86
CA GLY A 225 -9.41 -4.10 -8.28
C GLY A 225 -9.02 -4.58 -6.89
N VAL A 226 -7.81 -4.23 -6.43
CA VAL A 226 -7.39 -4.31 -5.03
C VAL A 226 -8.43 -3.69 -4.11
N HIS A 227 -8.69 -4.36 -2.99
CA HIS A 227 -9.58 -3.90 -1.93
C HIS A 227 -8.94 -2.67 -1.26
N PHE A 228 -7.66 -2.76 -0.91
CA PHE A 228 -6.88 -1.63 -0.42
C PHE A 228 -5.37 -1.81 -0.57
N LEU A 229 -4.66 -0.70 -0.47
CA LEU A 229 -3.21 -0.61 -0.42
C LEU A 229 -2.77 -0.14 0.97
N ALA A 230 -1.82 -0.86 1.56
CA ALA A 230 -1.15 -0.53 2.81
C ALA A 230 0.29 -0.11 2.51
N THR A 231 0.71 1.04 3.02
CA THR A 231 2.08 1.53 2.82
C THR A 231 2.50 2.51 3.90
N THR A 232 3.60 3.19 3.64
CA THR A 232 4.23 4.19 4.46
C THR A 232 3.99 5.58 3.91
N LEU A 233 3.88 6.55 4.81
CA LEU A 233 3.71 7.96 4.51
C LEU A 233 4.78 8.73 5.30
N PRO A 234 6.03 8.75 4.82
CA PRO A 234 7.09 9.53 5.45
C PRO A 234 6.80 11.01 5.43
N VAL A 235 7.01 11.63 6.60
CA VAL A 235 6.85 13.06 6.82
C VAL A 235 8.23 13.73 6.95
N THR A 236 9.20 13.09 7.63
CA THR A 236 10.64 13.40 7.48
C THR A 236 11.49 12.15 7.44
N GLY A 237 12.34 12.06 6.41
CA GLY A 237 13.41 11.07 6.37
C GLY A 237 13.00 9.67 5.91
N ASP A 238 14.03 8.84 5.77
CA ASP A 238 13.97 7.45 5.37
C ASP A 238 13.77 6.54 6.60
N TYR A 239 13.27 5.33 6.37
CA TYR A 239 13.17 4.28 7.35
C TYR A 239 14.48 3.52 7.53
N LEU A 240 14.78 3.20 8.79
CA LEU A 240 15.53 1.99 9.08
C LEU A 240 14.59 0.80 8.81
N ASN A 241 14.97 -0.10 7.89
CA ASN A 241 14.24 -1.34 7.66
C ASN A 241 14.35 -2.23 8.91
N ASP A 242 13.22 -2.66 9.47
CA ASP A 242 13.14 -3.51 10.66
C ASP A 242 12.74 -4.93 10.26
N PRO A 243 13.49 -5.97 10.68
CA PRO A 243 13.25 -7.34 10.24
C PRO A 243 11.96 -7.96 10.81
N GLN A 244 11.25 -7.26 11.69
CA GLN A 244 10.06 -7.77 12.39
C GLN A 244 8.74 -7.21 11.85
N ARG A 245 8.73 -6.27 10.90
CA ARG A 245 7.49 -5.62 10.43
C ARG A 245 6.48 -6.60 9.85
N GLY A 246 6.90 -7.38 8.87
CA GLY A 246 6.14 -8.40 8.20
C GLY A 246 5.66 -9.46 9.19
N ALA A 247 6.54 -9.93 10.08
CA ALA A 247 6.16 -10.85 11.14
C ALA A 247 5.11 -10.25 12.09
N ALA A 248 5.25 -8.97 12.49
CA ALA A 248 4.32 -8.30 13.36
C ALA A 248 2.95 -8.12 12.69
N PHE A 249 2.93 -7.80 11.40
CA PHE A 249 1.69 -7.69 10.63
C PHE A 249 1.01 -9.05 10.46
N GLY A 250 1.72 -10.06 9.94
CA GLY A 250 1.16 -11.40 9.74
C GLY A 250 0.68 -12.06 11.05
N LYS A 251 1.34 -11.79 12.19
CA LYS A 251 0.90 -12.30 13.50
C LYS A 251 -0.47 -11.79 13.92
N ARG A 252 -0.95 -10.66 13.38
CA ARG A 252 -2.29 -10.14 13.71
C ARG A 252 -3.39 -11.08 13.24
N TRP A 253 -3.24 -11.71 12.07
CA TRP A 253 -4.15 -12.76 11.62
C TRP A 253 -4.21 -13.92 12.61
N ALA A 254 -3.05 -14.43 13.02
CA ALA A 254 -2.97 -15.56 13.96
C ALA A 254 -3.52 -15.21 15.36
N GLN A 255 -3.49 -13.94 15.75
CA GLN A 255 -4.03 -13.46 17.03
C GLN A 255 -5.55 -13.25 16.99
N ASP A 256 -6.06 -12.68 15.88
CA ASP A 256 -7.47 -12.35 15.70
C ASP A 256 -7.81 -12.23 14.20
N SER A 257 -8.23 -13.33 13.58
CA SER A 257 -8.62 -13.35 12.16
C SER A 257 -9.92 -12.59 11.87
N GLY A 258 -10.72 -12.25 12.89
CA GLY A 258 -11.90 -11.40 12.76
C GLY A 258 -11.60 -9.91 12.88
N SER A 259 -10.34 -9.53 13.09
CA SER A 259 -9.92 -8.15 13.14
C SER A 259 -9.75 -7.54 11.74
N SER A 260 -10.00 -6.24 11.62
CA SER A 260 -9.74 -5.49 10.39
C SER A 260 -8.27 -5.60 9.99
N VAL A 261 -8.03 -5.95 8.71
CA VAL A 261 -6.67 -6.09 8.18
C VAL A 261 -5.97 -4.73 8.06
N SER A 262 -6.69 -3.67 7.67
CA SER A 262 -6.15 -2.32 7.65
C SER A 262 -5.68 -1.87 9.04
N GLN A 263 -6.49 -2.13 10.07
CA GLN A 263 -6.13 -1.82 11.46
C GLN A 263 -4.95 -2.68 11.93
N SER A 264 -4.90 -3.95 11.51
CA SER A 264 -3.78 -4.85 11.81
C SER A 264 -2.45 -4.30 11.29
N TRP A 265 -2.41 -3.78 10.05
CA TRP A 265 -1.24 -3.10 9.51
C TRP A 265 -0.85 -1.89 10.37
N LEU A 266 -1.77 -0.96 10.57
CA LEU A 266 -1.53 0.28 11.31
C LEU A 266 -0.97 0.01 12.72
N VAL A 267 -1.60 -0.90 13.46
CA VAL A 267 -1.19 -1.21 14.84
C VAL A 267 0.12 -2.01 14.86
N ALA A 268 0.31 -2.97 13.96
CA ALA A 268 1.55 -3.74 13.90
C ALA A 268 2.76 -2.85 13.65
N MET A 269 2.67 -1.97 12.66
CA MET A 269 3.77 -1.07 12.31
C MET A 269 4.08 -0.06 13.43
N ASN A 270 3.06 0.49 14.08
CA ASN A 270 3.25 1.42 15.21
C ASN A 270 3.77 0.76 16.49
N ALA A 271 3.63 -0.56 16.63
CA ALA A 271 4.05 -1.28 17.84
C ALA A 271 5.55 -1.60 17.87
N ILE A 272 6.29 -1.42 16.77
CA ILE A 272 7.70 -1.81 16.68
C ILE A 272 8.59 -0.68 17.25
N PRO A 273 9.29 -0.91 18.38
CA PRO A 273 10.14 0.11 19.00
C PRO A 273 11.30 0.50 18.09
N GLY A 274 11.44 1.79 17.76
CA GLY A 274 12.45 2.25 16.80
C GLY A 274 12.19 1.82 15.34
N GLY A 275 11.14 1.02 15.09
CA GLY A 275 10.63 0.69 13.78
C GLY A 275 9.59 1.68 13.27
N GLY A 276 9.14 2.62 14.12
CA GLY A 276 8.59 3.88 13.65
C GLY A 276 9.71 4.70 13.00
N PHE A 277 9.33 5.52 12.01
CA PHE A 277 10.15 6.58 11.43
C PHE A 277 11.14 7.17 12.43
N ASP A 278 12.30 7.65 11.96
CA ASP A 278 13.22 8.48 12.74
C ASP A 278 12.49 9.80 13.17
N MET A 279 11.58 9.61 14.13
CA MET A 279 10.67 10.51 14.81
C MET A 279 9.49 11.16 14.04
N SER A 280 9.28 10.93 12.73
CA SER A 280 8.21 11.65 12.00
C SER A 280 7.59 10.96 10.77
N GLY A 281 6.54 10.16 10.96
CA GLY A 281 5.72 9.72 9.82
C GLY A 281 4.52 8.87 10.19
N CYS A 282 3.78 8.41 9.18
CA CYS A 282 2.57 7.62 9.35
C CYS A 282 2.58 6.32 8.56
N HIS A 283 1.92 5.31 9.10
CA HIS A 283 1.48 4.17 8.32
C HIS A 283 0.13 4.51 7.71
N PHE A 284 -0.08 4.13 6.46
CA PHE A 284 -1.17 4.59 5.63
C PHE A 284 -1.87 3.40 4.97
N VAL A 285 -3.18 3.50 4.86
CA VAL A 285 -4.02 2.53 4.15
C VAL A 285 -5.01 3.30 3.32
N ILE A 286 -5.22 2.89 2.08
CA ILE A 286 -6.20 3.50 1.17
C ILE A 286 -6.96 2.45 0.39
N ALA A 287 -8.27 2.65 0.31
CA ALA A 287 -9.17 1.87 -0.52
C ALA A 287 -9.82 2.78 -1.57
N TYR A 288 -10.16 2.17 -2.70
CA TYR A 288 -10.86 2.81 -3.81
C TYR A 288 -12.05 1.95 -4.21
N ASP A 289 -13.17 2.56 -4.60
CA ASP A 289 -14.28 1.84 -5.25
C ASP A 289 -15.16 2.80 -6.07
N GLU A 290 -16.20 2.26 -6.71
CA GLU A 290 -17.27 2.99 -7.40
C GLU A 290 -18.17 3.79 -6.44
N SER A 291 -18.18 3.44 -5.14
CA SER A 291 -19.01 4.09 -4.13
C SER A 291 -18.28 4.24 -2.79
N SER A 292 -18.65 5.30 -2.05
CA SER A 292 -18.10 5.59 -0.73
C SER A 292 -18.32 4.46 0.29
N GLU A 293 -19.48 3.81 0.26
CA GLU A 293 -19.80 2.73 1.21
C GLU A 293 -18.89 1.52 0.99
N ARG A 294 -18.65 1.14 -0.27
CA ARG A 294 -17.77 0.01 -0.60
C ARG A 294 -16.30 0.34 -0.34
N ALA A 295 -15.84 1.52 -0.73
CA ALA A 295 -14.47 1.98 -0.42
C ALA A 295 -14.22 2.01 1.10
N LEU A 296 -15.18 2.43 1.92
CA LEU A 296 -15.06 2.35 3.38
C LEU A 296 -15.06 0.89 3.86
N LYS A 297 -15.94 0.04 3.31
CA LYS A 297 -16.03 -1.37 3.68
C LYS A 297 -14.71 -2.10 3.46
N HIS A 298 -13.99 -1.84 2.36
CA HIS A 298 -12.67 -2.40 2.11
C HIS A 298 -11.66 -2.13 3.24
N LEU A 299 -11.71 -0.96 3.87
CA LEU A 299 -10.86 -0.68 5.03
C LEU A 299 -11.29 -1.45 6.29
N ASP A 300 -12.54 -1.87 6.39
CA ASP A 300 -13.09 -2.62 7.53
C ASP A 300 -13.11 -4.12 7.31
N GLU A 301 -12.59 -4.61 6.19
CA GLU A 301 -12.50 -6.05 5.92
C GLU A 301 -11.65 -6.76 6.96
N ASP A 302 -12.20 -7.86 7.46
CA ASP A 302 -11.43 -8.83 8.23
C ASP A 302 -10.60 -9.75 7.31
N TRP A 303 -9.77 -10.61 7.91
CA TRP A 303 -8.89 -11.49 7.14
C TRP A 303 -9.64 -12.55 6.31
N SER A 304 -10.87 -12.89 6.68
CA SER A 304 -11.71 -13.79 5.90
C SER A 304 -12.36 -13.07 4.72
N GLU A 305 -12.82 -11.83 4.92
CA GLU A 305 -13.41 -10.99 3.90
C GLU A 305 -12.37 -10.60 2.84
N LEU A 306 -11.13 -10.29 3.24
CA LEU A 306 -10.04 -9.97 2.32
C LEU A 306 -9.81 -11.05 1.25
N LYS A 307 -10.06 -12.31 1.57
CA LYS A 307 -9.89 -13.43 0.63
C LYS A 307 -11.01 -13.56 -0.39
N ASN A 308 -12.10 -12.80 -0.24
CA ASN A 308 -13.29 -12.99 -1.05
C ASN A 308 -13.24 -12.10 -2.29
N ASP A 309 -12.88 -12.68 -3.43
CA ASP A 309 -12.75 -11.95 -4.71
C ASP A 309 -14.11 -11.42 -5.20
N GLY A 310 -15.22 -11.91 -4.65
CA GLY A 310 -16.55 -11.34 -4.90
C GLY A 310 -16.69 -9.88 -4.43
N TRP A 311 -15.74 -9.41 -3.61
CA TRP A 311 -15.70 -8.04 -3.12
C TRP A 311 -14.82 -7.11 -3.90
N ASP A 312 -13.98 -7.58 -4.84
CA ASP A 312 -13.04 -6.77 -5.62
C ASP A 312 -13.57 -5.39 -5.99
N ALA A 313 -12.71 -4.38 -5.84
CA ALA A 313 -13.07 -3.00 -6.11
C ALA A 313 -13.51 -2.84 -7.56
N LYS A 314 -14.63 -2.13 -7.80
CA LYS A 314 -15.24 -2.01 -9.13
C LYS A 314 -14.94 -0.68 -9.82
N GLY A 315 -14.06 0.11 -9.22
CA GLY A 315 -13.65 1.40 -9.74
C GLY A 315 -12.71 2.12 -8.78
N ASN A 316 -12.28 3.32 -9.18
CA ASN A 316 -11.46 4.21 -8.37
C ASN A 316 -12.01 5.64 -8.25
N ALA A 317 -13.32 5.79 -8.45
CA ALA A 317 -13.97 7.10 -8.43
C ALA A 317 -14.06 7.71 -7.02
N VAL A 318 -14.13 6.88 -5.99
CA VAL A 318 -14.20 7.30 -4.59
C VAL A 318 -13.13 6.57 -3.79
N TYR A 319 -12.56 7.24 -2.80
CA TYR A 319 -11.58 6.65 -1.90
C TYR A 319 -11.99 6.80 -0.43
N TRP A 320 -11.42 5.94 0.41
CA TRP A 320 -11.29 6.15 1.85
C TRP A 320 -9.87 5.84 2.26
N ALA A 321 -9.34 6.59 3.23
CA ALA A 321 -8.00 6.36 3.76
C ALA A 321 -7.97 6.37 5.29
N ARG A 322 -7.01 5.66 5.87
CA ARG A 322 -6.68 5.65 7.29
C ARG A 322 -5.19 5.80 7.45
N TRP A 323 -4.78 6.47 8.52
CA TRP A 323 -3.38 6.54 8.90
C TRP A 323 -3.21 6.50 10.40
N LEU A 324 -2.06 5.98 10.82
CA LEU A 324 -1.63 6.00 12.21
C LEU A 324 -0.17 6.43 12.28
N CYS A 325 0.06 7.56 12.94
CA CYS A 325 1.36 8.21 13.00
C CYS A 325 2.04 8.00 14.34
N ASN A 326 3.34 7.70 14.30
CA ASN A 326 4.16 7.55 15.50
C ASN A 326 4.93 8.84 15.74
N TRP A 327 4.25 9.84 16.29
CA TRP A 327 4.82 11.15 16.55
C TRP A 327 5.15 11.34 18.02
N THR A 328 6.33 11.87 18.29
CA THR A 328 6.78 12.21 19.66
C THR A 328 6.06 13.42 20.23
N SER A 329 5.37 14.21 19.40
CA SER A 329 4.49 15.28 19.85
C SER A 329 3.17 15.27 19.06
N GLN A 330 2.09 15.75 19.70
CA GLN A 330 0.76 15.77 19.10
C GLN A 330 0.72 16.75 17.92
N ILE A 331 0.57 16.24 16.70
CA ILE A 331 0.10 17.06 15.58
C ILE A 331 -1.40 17.26 15.74
N THR A 332 -1.82 18.52 15.73
CA THR A 332 -3.22 18.92 15.85
C THR A 332 -3.84 19.34 14.52
N ASP A 333 -3.08 19.31 13.43
CA ASP A 333 -3.52 19.80 12.11
C ASP A 333 -3.69 18.64 11.12
N ASP A 334 -4.94 18.34 10.79
CA ASP A 334 -5.34 17.33 9.81
C ASP A 334 -5.00 17.72 8.36
N THR A 335 -4.80 19.02 8.09
CA THR A 335 -4.48 19.55 6.75
C THR A 335 -3.09 19.13 6.27
N ILE A 336 -2.27 18.53 7.13
CA ILE A 336 -0.99 17.96 6.75
C ILE A 336 -1.17 16.77 5.80
N PHE A 337 -2.33 16.10 5.78
CA PHE A 337 -2.53 14.91 4.94
C PHE A 337 -3.35 15.13 3.69
N GLU A 338 -4.28 16.08 3.70
CA GLU A 338 -5.25 16.24 2.61
C GLU A 338 -5.04 17.56 1.86
N LEU A 339 -5.27 17.53 0.55
CA LEU A 339 -5.48 18.75 -0.22
C LEU A 339 -6.91 19.23 0.04
N LYS A 340 -7.08 20.29 0.83
CA LYS A 340 -8.34 21.05 0.86
C LYS A 340 -8.46 21.95 -0.37
#